data_AF-A0A2R8AV13-F1
#
_entry.id   AF-A0A2R8AV13-F1
#
_cell.length_a   1.000
_cell.length_b   1.000
_cell.length_c   1.000
_cell.angle_alpha   90.00
_cell.angle_beta   90.00
_cell.angle_gamma   90.00
#
_symmetry.space_group_name_H-M   'P 1'
#
loop_
_entity.id
_entity.type
_entity.pdbx_description
1 polymer ?
#
loop_
_entity_poly.entity_id
_entity_poly.type
_entity_poly.pdbx_seq_one_letter_code
_entity_poly.pdbx_strand_id
1 'polypeptide(L)'
;MADLVTAETYTPALLRRVIIGLENATHSREVWALIVGLGREVGLPYIDFISASSFKDWRKTLFIRTSYQSDWLQVQNADPDVSRWSYFRSHAMHYLTPLMVGLEYADEYRHLPQRRIEVLKMAADRGMRAGISFPLRQNAPPQAALLSFIGNHDKAGMQAILDQHGWTLNVAALMAHQRYVQLFNREFTERNHITDKQKELIELIGLGLQDKAIADRLGVSVSAIRQRMNALFQNTGLQSRAELAALAMSIGILPDPFHRPDAPSETLVEADIPEE
;
A
#
# COMPACT_ATOMS: atom_id res chain seq x y z
N MET A 1 -12.29 -24.08 4.19
CA MET A 1 -12.41 -23.47 2.84
C MET A 1 -13.84 -22.99 2.73
N ALA A 2 -14.07 -21.71 2.41
CA ALA A 2 -15.41 -21.27 2.05
C ALA A 2 -15.90 -22.10 0.86
N ASP A 3 -17.18 -22.48 0.89
CA ASP A 3 -17.81 -23.22 -0.20
C ASP A 3 -17.98 -22.25 -1.38
N LEU A 4 -17.14 -22.41 -2.41
CA LEU A 4 -17.16 -21.51 -3.57
C LEU A 4 -18.39 -21.81 -4.41
N VAL A 5 -19.11 -20.76 -4.82
CA VAL A 5 -20.18 -20.94 -5.81
C VAL A 5 -19.58 -21.14 -7.20
N THR A 6 -20.28 -21.89 -8.08
CA THR A 6 -19.79 -22.18 -9.43
C THR A 6 -19.39 -20.93 -10.22
N ALA A 7 -20.08 -19.80 -10.00
CA ALA A 7 -19.77 -18.54 -10.65
C ALA A 7 -18.35 -18.00 -10.32
N GLU A 8 -17.80 -18.31 -9.15
CA GLU A 8 -16.44 -17.89 -8.76
C GLU A 8 -15.34 -18.70 -9.48
N THR A 9 -15.71 -19.81 -10.12
CA THR A 9 -14.74 -20.72 -10.74
C THR A 9 -14.19 -20.23 -12.09
N TYR A 10 -14.84 -19.23 -12.71
CA TYR A 10 -14.39 -18.61 -13.97
C TYR A 10 -13.17 -17.70 -13.82
N THR A 11 -12.86 -17.27 -12.60
CA THR A 11 -11.60 -16.56 -12.30
C THR A 11 -10.41 -17.52 -12.44
N PRO A 12 -9.29 -17.13 -13.07
CA PRO A 12 -8.10 -17.98 -13.16
C PRO A 12 -7.70 -18.56 -11.81
N ALA A 13 -7.41 -19.85 -11.76
CA ALA A 13 -7.23 -20.58 -10.50
C ALA A 13 -6.15 -19.97 -9.59
N LEU A 14 -5.05 -19.50 -10.18
CA LEU A 14 -3.98 -18.79 -9.47
C LEU A 14 -4.48 -17.51 -8.80
N LEU A 15 -5.17 -16.65 -9.57
CA LEU A 15 -5.75 -15.41 -9.07
C LEU A 15 -6.78 -15.68 -7.97
N ARG A 16 -7.71 -16.62 -8.20
CA ARG A 16 -8.75 -16.99 -7.24
C ARG A 16 -8.15 -17.41 -5.90
N ARG A 17 -7.12 -18.26 -5.91
CA ARG A 17 -6.44 -18.69 -4.68
C ARG A 17 -5.83 -17.52 -3.92
N VAL A 18 -5.19 -16.58 -4.63
CA VAL A 18 -4.64 -15.37 -4.01
C VAL A 18 -5.74 -14.53 -3.38
N ILE A 19 -6.84 -14.27 -4.09
CA ILE A 19 -7.95 -13.45 -3.60
C ILE A 19 -8.57 -14.06 -2.34
N ILE A 20 -8.87 -15.36 -2.34
CA ILE A 20 -9.38 -16.07 -1.15
C ILE A 20 -8.39 -15.94 0.02
N GLY A 21 -7.08 -16.01 -0.26
CA GLY A 21 -6.05 -15.75 0.74
C GLY A 21 -6.13 -14.34 1.32
N LEU A 22 -6.31 -13.32 0.46
CA LEU A 22 -6.41 -11.92 0.86
C LEU A 22 -7.64 -11.64 1.73
N GLU A 23 -8.78 -12.24 1.39
CA GLU A 23 -10.03 -12.15 2.17
C GLU A 23 -9.85 -12.66 3.60
N ASN A 24 -9.18 -13.81 3.73
CA ASN A 24 -8.95 -14.46 5.01
C ASN A 24 -7.78 -13.86 5.80
N ALA A 25 -6.93 -13.03 5.16
CA ALA A 25 -5.81 -12.40 5.84
C ALA A 25 -6.29 -11.44 6.93
N THR A 26 -5.75 -11.59 8.13
CA THR A 26 -6.07 -10.73 9.29
C THR A 26 -4.98 -9.72 9.60
N HIS A 27 -3.78 -9.94 9.05
CA HIS A 27 -2.62 -9.07 9.21
C HIS A 27 -1.94 -8.77 7.87
N SER A 28 -1.35 -7.59 7.75
CA SER A 28 -0.58 -7.11 6.60
C SER A 28 0.58 -8.07 6.24
N ARG A 29 1.17 -8.75 7.24
CA ARG A 29 2.21 -9.77 7.03
C ARG A 29 1.72 -11.01 6.25
N GLU A 30 0.45 -11.38 6.39
CA GLU A 30 -0.14 -12.53 5.68
C GLU A 30 -0.37 -12.17 4.21
N VAL A 31 -0.87 -10.94 3.97
CA VAL A 31 -0.96 -10.37 2.62
C VAL A 31 0.41 -10.35 1.94
N TRP A 32 1.45 -9.91 2.66
CA TRP A 32 2.81 -9.95 2.13
C TRP A 32 3.27 -11.36 1.76
N ALA A 33 2.99 -12.36 2.60
CA ALA A 33 3.35 -13.75 2.31
C ALA A 33 2.65 -14.26 1.04
N LEU A 34 1.39 -13.88 0.82
CA LEU A 34 0.63 -14.22 -0.39
C LEU A 34 1.25 -13.58 -1.64
N ILE A 35 1.63 -12.30 -1.58
CA ILE A 35 2.32 -11.59 -2.68
C ILE A 35 3.62 -12.32 -3.04
N VAL A 36 4.45 -12.62 -2.03
CA VAL A 36 5.73 -13.32 -2.23
C VAL A 36 5.53 -14.73 -2.77
N GLY A 37 4.51 -15.44 -2.28
CA GLY A 37 4.12 -16.76 -2.77
C GLY A 37 3.73 -16.74 -4.24
N LEU A 38 2.87 -15.79 -4.64
CA LEU A 38 2.48 -15.58 -6.03
C LEU A 38 3.70 -15.33 -6.92
N GLY A 39 4.58 -14.41 -6.52
CA GLY A 39 5.80 -14.12 -7.26
C GLY A 39 6.67 -15.34 -7.48
N ARG A 40 6.91 -16.14 -6.43
CA ARG A 40 7.67 -17.39 -6.54
C ARG A 40 7.02 -18.39 -7.49
N GLU A 41 5.70 -18.54 -7.42
CA GLU A 41 4.95 -19.50 -8.25
C GLU A 41 5.06 -19.18 -9.75
N VAL A 42 5.10 -17.90 -10.13
CA VAL A 42 5.26 -17.46 -11.53
C VAL A 42 6.72 -17.24 -11.94
N GLY A 43 7.69 -17.61 -11.10
CA GLY A 43 9.12 -17.45 -11.41
C GLY A 43 9.65 -16.01 -11.27
N LEU A 44 8.96 -15.14 -10.54
CA LEU A 44 9.35 -13.75 -10.22
C LEU A 44 9.52 -13.56 -8.69
N PRO A 45 10.53 -14.19 -8.06
CA PRO A 45 10.61 -14.30 -6.60
C PRO A 45 11.07 -13.01 -5.88
N TYR A 46 11.61 -12.03 -6.61
CA TYR A 46 12.12 -10.77 -6.05
C TYR A 46 11.04 -9.70 -6.11
N ILE A 47 10.46 -9.38 -4.96
CA ILE A 47 9.31 -8.49 -4.82
C ILE A 47 9.74 -7.21 -4.14
N ASP A 48 9.33 -6.08 -4.71
CA ASP A 48 9.39 -4.76 -4.08
C ASP A 48 7.99 -4.22 -3.85
N PHE A 49 7.66 -3.86 -2.62
CA PHE A 49 6.45 -3.12 -2.30
C PHE A 49 6.80 -1.84 -1.56
N ILE A 50 6.59 -0.70 -2.24
CA ILE A 50 6.92 0.63 -1.72
C ILE A 50 5.64 1.44 -1.67
N SER A 51 5.38 2.09 -0.54
CA SER A 51 4.28 3.04 -0.39
C SER A 51 4.79 4.39 0.12
N ALA A 52 4.27 5.48 -0.43
CA ALA A 52 4.57 6.85 -0.03
C ALA A 52 3.30 7.63 0.29
N SER A 53 3.41 8.52 1.28
CA SER A 53 2.31 9.33 1.82
C SER A 53 1.76 10.40 0.88
N SER A 54 2.41 10.66 -0.25
CA SER A 54 1.95 11.66 -1.21
C SER A 54 2.52 11.44 -2.60
N PHE A 55 1.74 11.81 -3.62
CA PHE A 55 2.16 11.92 -5.02
C PHE A 55 3.26 12.95 -5.26
N LYS A 56 3.47 13.91 -4.36
CA LYS A 56 4.38 15.05 -4.58
C LYS A 56 5.74 14.89 -3.91
N ASP A 57 5.83 14.06 -2.87
CA ASP A 57 7.05 13.90 -2.08
C ASP A 57 7.25 12.44 -1.66
N TRP A 58 8.01 11.72 -2.48
CA TRP A 58 8.36 10.32 -2.24
C TRP A 58 9.33 10.15 -1.04
N ARG A 59 9.99 11.22 -0.57
CA ARG A 59 10.87 11.15 0.62
C ARG A 59 10.10 10.74 1.86
N LYS A 60 8.79 11.00 1.88
CA LYS A 60 7.88 10.53 2.92
C LYS A 60 7.35 9.12 2.60
N THR A 61 8.28 8.19 2.46
CA THR A 61 8.00 6.77 2.28
C THR A 61 7.37 6.24 3.57
N LEU A 62 6.19 5.64 3.46
CA LEU A 62 5.48 5.02 4.58
C LEU A 62 6.11 3.68 4.94
N PHE A 63 6.42 2.87 3.92
CA PHE A 63 7.15 1.63 4.09
C PHE A 63 7.83 1.21 2.78
N ILE A 64 8.89 0.43 2.93
CA ILE A 64 9.53 -0.36 1.88
C ILE A 64 9.56 -1.80 2.39
N ARG A 65 9.07 -2.73 1.58
CA ARG A 65 9.13 -4.15 1.90
C ARG A 65 9.68 -4.92 0.71
N THR A 66 10.71 -5.73 0.95
CA THR A 66 11.39 -6.51 -0.08
C THR A 66 11.40 -7.98 0.29
N SER A 67 11.35 -8.88 -0.71
CA SER A 67 11.51 -10.33 -0.47
C SER A 67 12.98 -10.78 -0.47
N TYR A 68 13.89 -9.84 -0.63
CA TYR A 68 15.33 -10.03 -0.76
C TYR A 68 16.12 -9.03 0.09
N GLN A 69 17.40 -9.31 0.33
CA GLN A 69 18.30 -8.41 1.06
C GLN A 69 18.59 -7.15 0.24
N SER A 70 18.18 -5.99 0.78
CA SER A 70 18.21 -4.71 0.05
C SER A 70 19.38 -3.79 0.45
N ASP A 71 20.22 -4.19 1.41
CA ASP A 71 21.27 -3.34 1.99
C ASP A 71 22.22 -2.79 0.92
N TRP A 72 22.60 -3.61 -0.06
CA TRP A 72 23.45 -3.19 -1.17
C TRP A 72 22.80 -2.08 -2.02
N LEU A 73 21.48 -2.14 -2.20
CA LEU A 73 20.72 -1.14 -2.98
C LEU A 73 20.54 0.14 -2.18
N GLN A 74 20.44 0.05 -0.84
CA GLN A 74 20.40 1.23 0.03
C GLN A 74 21.72 2.00 -0.04
N VAL A 75 22.87 1.32 -0.02
CA VAL A 75 24.19 1.95 -0.19
C VAL A 75 24.27 2.71 -1.52
N GLN A 76 23.77 2.12 -2.61
CA GLN A 76 23.76 2.81 -3.90
C GLN A 76 22.79 4.01 -3.93
N ASN A 77 21.61 3.87 -3.33
CA ASN A 77 20.61 4.94 -3.27
C ASN A 77 20.91 6.04 -2.25
N ALA A 78 21.91 5.87 -1.39
CA ALA A 78 22.41 6.93 -0.52
C ALA A 78 22.95 8.11 -1.35
N ASP A 79 23.37 7.85 -2.58
CA ASP A 79 23.72 8.89 -3.54
C ASP A 79 22.44 9.54 -4.13
N PRO A 80 22.24 10.86 -3.93
CA PRO A 80 21.09 11.58 -4.48
C PRO A 80 21.00 11.51 -6.00
N ASP A 81 22.13 11.43 -6.70
CA ASP A 81 22.16 11.30 -8.15
C ASP A 81 21.69 9.92 -8.58
N VAL A 82 21.97 8.85 -7.85
CA VAL A 82 21.47 7.51 -8.20
C VAL A 82 19.99 7.37 -7.86
N SER A 83 19.56 7.90 -6.72
CA SER A 83 18.18 7.75 -6.24
C SER A 83 17.16 8.53 -7.07
N ARG A 84 17.50 9.73 -7.58
CA ARG A 84 16.61 10.53 -8.44
C ARG A 84 16.29 9.85 -9.78
N TRP A 85 17.19 8.99 -10.27
CA TRP A 85 17.03 8.25 -11.53
C TRP A 85 16.39 6.87 -11.35
N SER A 86 15.74 6.62 -10.21
CA SER A 86 14.87 5.46 -10.07
C SER A 86 13.62 5.64 -10.94
N TYR A 87 13.76 5.32 -12.23
CA TYR A 87 12.77 5.62 -13.29
C TYR A 87 11.37 5.10 -12.94
N PHE A 88 11.28 3.88 -12.40
CA PHE A 88 10.00 3.29 -12.01
C PHE A 88 9.32 4.04 -10.85
N ARG A 89 10.07 4.69 -9.95
CA ARG A 89 9.47 5.51 -8.87
C ARG A 89 8.84 6.79 -9.42
N SER A 90 9.54 7.47 -10.33
CA SER A 90 8.99 8.65 -11.00
C SER A 90 7.78 8.30 -11.87
N HIS A 91 7.84 7.17 -12.59
CA HIS A 91 6.72 6.67 -13.37
C HIS A 91 5.49 6.40 -12.51
N ALA A 92 5.67 5.67 -11.40
CA ALA A 92 4.59 5.32 -10.49
C ALA A 92 3.93 6.54 -9.82
N MET A 93 4.53 7.74 -9.83
CA MET A 93 3.90 8.96 -9.33
C MET A 93 2.93 9.60 -10.34
N HIS A 94 3.15 9.40 -11.65
CA HIS A 94 2.45 10.15 -12.70
C HIS A 94 1.57 9.27 -13.58
N TYR A 95 1.84 7.97 -13.65
CA TYR A 95 1.16 7.05 -14.55
C TYR A 95 0.57 5.86 -13.80
N LEU A 96 -0.48 5.29 -14.39
CA LEU A 96 -1.14 4.06 -13.93
C LEU A 96 -0.76 2.83 -14.77
N THR A 97 -0.10 3.04 -15.91
CA THR A 97 0.35 1.95 -16.76
C THR A 97 1.45 1.14 -16.06
N PRO A 98 1.39 -0.21 -16.09
CA PRO A 98 2.50 -1.03 -15.66
C PRO A 98 3.76 -0.72 -16.46
N LEU A 99 4.92 -0.90 -15.83
CA LEU A 99 6.22 -0.61 -16.43
C LEU A 99 7.12 -1.84 -16.36
N MET A 100 7.72 -2.21 -17.48
CA MET A 100 8.79 -3.20 -17.51
C MET A 100 10.02 -2.67 -16.80
N VAL A 101 10.61 -3.49 -15.92
CA VAL A 101 11.76 -3.09 -15.09
C VAL A 101 12.91 -4.08 -15.25
N GLY A 102 14.12 -3.64 -14.87
CA GLY A 102 15.33 -4.46 -14.91
C GLY A 102 16.30 -4.05 -16.01
N LEU A 103 17.39 -4.81 -16.13
CA LEU A 103 18.48 -4.57 -17.07
C LEU A 103 18.07 -4.85 -18.53
N GLU A 104 17.20 -5.83 -18.75
CA GLU A 104 16.73 -6.23 -20.09
C GLU A 104 15.93 -5.17 -20.84
N TYR A 105 15.44 -4.15 -20.13
CA TYR A 105 14.66 -3.03 -20.67
C TYR A 105 15.37 -1.68 -20.51
N ALA A 106 16.66 -1.68 -20.13
CA ALA A 106 17.39 -0.47 -19.80
C ALA A 106 17.55 0.49 -21.01
N ASP A 107 17.58 -0.05 -22.22
CA ASP A 107 17.62 0.68 -23.49
C ASP A 107 16.28 1.29 -23.90
N GLU A 108 15.17 0.80 -23.33
CA GLU A 108 13.82 1.33 -23.57
C GLU A 108 13.43 2.46 -22.62
N TYR A 109 14.18 2.66 -21.54
CA TYR A 109 13.93 3.79 -20.65
C TYR A 109 14.40 5.09 -21.29
N ARG A 110 13.82 6.21 -20.82
CA ARG A 110 14.41 7.52 -21.10
C ARG A 110 15.82 7.56 -20.50
N HIS A 111 16.75 8.22 -21.20
CA HIS A 111 18.18 8.34 -20.89
C HIS A 111 18.54 8.06 -19.42
N LEU A 112 19.17 6.92 -19.16
CA LEU A 112 19.72 6.58 -17.85
C LEU A 112 21.20 6.95 -17.75
N PRO A 113 21.65 7.58 -16.65
CA PRO A 113 23.08 7.74 -16.40
C PRO A 113 23.79 6.39 -16.26
N GLN A 114 25.06 6.33 -16.67
CA GLN A 114 25.88 5.12 -16.62
C GLN A 114 25.88 4.45 -15.24
N ARG A 115 25.97 5.26 -14.17
CA ARG A 115 25.94 4.75 -12.79
C ARG A 115 24.63 4.04 -12.44
N ARG A 116 23.50 4.44 -13.03
CA ARG A 116 22.22 3.74 -12.83
C ARG A 116 22.20 2.41 -13.58
N ILE A 117 22.80 2.34 -14.77
CA ILE A 117 22.97 1.10 -15.51
C ILE A 117 23.83 0.11 -14.72
N GLU A 118 24.88 0.57 -14.03
CA GLU A 118 25.69 -0.26 -13.13
C GLU A 118 24.87 -0.84 -11.97
N VAL A 119 23.94 -0.07 -11.39
CA VAL A 119 23.00 -0.59 -10.38
C VAL A 119 22.09 -1.67 -10.96
N LEU A 120 21.60 -1.51 -12.19
CA LEU A 120 20.81 -2.54 -12.86
C LEU A 120 21.63 -3.81 -13.15
N LYS A 121 22.91 -3.67 -13.50
CA LYS A 121 23.84 -4.81 -13.64
C LYS A 121 24.04 -5.54 -12.31
N MET A 122 24.29 -4.79 -11.23
CA MET A 122 24.40 -5.37 -9.88
C MET A 122 23.12 -6.11 -9.45
N ALA A 123 21.94 -5.59 -9.82
CA ALA A 123 20.66 -6.26 -9.58
C ALA A 123 20.56 -7.55 -10.39
N ALA A 124 20.89 -7.51 -11.69
CA ALA A 124 20.86 -8.66 -12.59
C ALA A 124 21.81 -9.78 -12.12
N ASP A 125 23.02 -9.44 -11.65
CA ASP A 125 23.97 -10.41 -11.09
C ASP A 125 23.44 -11.13 -9.84
N ARG A 126 22.43 -10.54 -9.19
CA ARG A 126 21.72 -11.11 -8.02
C ARG A 126 20.41 -11.81 -8.40
N GLY A 127 20.15 -12.00 -9.70
CA GLY A 127 18.94 -12.63 -10.22
C GLY A 127 17.76 -11.68 -10.43
N MET A 128 17.91 -10.36 -10.21
CA MET A 128 16.89 -9.35 -10.48
C MET A 128 17.12 -8.74 -11.87
N ARG A 129 16.95 -9.57 -12.90
CA ARG A 129 17.34 -9.21 -14.27
C ARG A 129 16.23 -8.50 -15.04
N ALA A 130 14.99 -8.98 -14.91
CA ALA A 130 13.81 -8.45 -15.58
C ALA A 130 12.59 -8.59 -14.69
N GLY A 131 11.60 -7.71 -14.86
CA GLY A 131 10.36 -7.75 -14.10
C GLY A 131 9.32 -6.77 -14.61
N ILE A 132 8.23 -6.68 -13.85
CA ILE A 132 7.16 -5.72 -14.08
C ILE A 132 6.83 -4.99 -12.77
N SER A 133 6.54 -3.70 -12.87
CA SER A 133 6.11 -2.86 -11.75
C SER A 133 4.73 -2.29 -12.01
N PHE A 134 3.85 -2.43 -11.02
CA PHE A 134 2.47 -1.94 -11.06
C PHE A 134 2.36 -0.67 -10.20
N PRO A 135 2.07 0.50 -10.79
CA PRO A 135 1.68 1.68 -10.03
C PRO A 135 0.34 1.47 -9.33
N LEU A 136 0.27 1.84 -8.06
CA LEU A 136 -0.86 1.62 -7.19
C LEU A 136 -1.30 2.93 -6.54
N ARG A 137 -2.59 3.06 -6.24
CA ARG A 137 -3.22 4.28 -5.73
C ARG A 137 -4.13 3.98 -4.55
N GLN A 138 -4.12 4.90 -3.60
CA GLN A 138 -5.10 5.04 -2.53
C GLN A 138 -5.52 6.50 -2.45
N ASN A 139 -6.79 6.80 -2.16
CA ASN A 139 -7.29 8.18 -2.08
C ASN A 139 -7.60 8.66 -0.65
N ALA A 140 -7.76 7.74 0.30
CA ALA A 140 -8.13 8.09 1.68
C ALA A 140 -7.20 7.39 2.70
N PRO A 141 -6.15 8.09 3.20
CA PRO A 141 -5.58 9.32 2.62
C PRO A 141 -4.89 9.05 1.27
N PRO A 142 -4.59 10.09 0.46
CA PRO A 142 -3.91 9.92 -0.82
C PRO A 142 -2.53 9.27 -0.65
N GLN A 143 -2.30 8.14 -1.31
CA GLN A 143 -1.01 7.46 -1.33
C GLN A 143 -0.65 7.02 -2.75
N ALA A 144 0.64 7.03 -3.02
CA ALA A 144 1.23 6.42 -4.21
C ALA A 144 2.01 5.20 -3.76
N ALA A 145 1.79 4.07 -4.42
CA ALA A 145 2.56 2.86 -4.17
C ALA A 145 3.01 2.22 -5.48
N LEU A 146 3.96 1.30 -5.36
CA LEU A 146 4.37 0.42 -6.44
C LEU A 146 4.55 -0.99 -5.90
N LEU A 147 4.14 -1.97 -6.68
CA LEU A 147 4.43 -3.38 -6.42
C LEU A 147 5.13 -3.97 -7.65
N SER A 148 6.33 -4.49 -7.45
CA SER A 148 7.13 -5.07 -8.53
C SER A 148 7.33 -6.56 -8.33
N PHE A 149 7.27 -7.31 -9.43
CA PHE A 149 7.61 -8.73 -9.51
C PHE A 149 8.80 -8.89 -10.44
N ILE A 150 9.92 -9.40 -9.93
CA ILE A 150 11.20 -9.43 -10.63
C ILE A 150 11.80 -10.83 -10.55
N GLY A 151 12.45 -11.27 -11.63
CA GLY A 151 13.10 -12.57 -11.74
C GLY A 151 14.32 -12.53 -12.66
N ASN A 152 14.96 -13.69 -12.81
CA ASN A 152 16.14 -13.85 -13.65
C ASN A 152 15.75 -14.35 -15.04
N HIS A 153 15.09 -13.49 -15.81
CA HIS A 153 14.62 -13.80 -17.15
C HIS A 153 15.25 -12.84 -18.16
N ASP A 154 15.40 -13.32 -19.39
CA ASP A 154 15.60 -12.44 -20.54
C ASP A 154 14.26 -11.80 -20.95
N LYS A 155 14.31 -10.94 -21.96
CA LYS A 155 13.12 -10.26 -22.47
C LYS A 155 12.01 -11.21 -22.94
N ALA A 156 12.37 -12.27 -23.67
CA ALA A 156 11.41 -13.23 -24.22
C ALA A 156 10.72 -14.06 -23.13
N GLY A 157 11.49 -14.55 -22.15
CA GLY A 157 10.96 -15.27 -21.00
C GLY A 157 10.06 -14.38 -20.14
N MET A 158 10.44 -13.13 -19.93
CA MET A 158 9.60 -12.17 -19.22
C MET A 158 8.28 -11.89 -19.96
N GLN A 159 8.30 -11.75 -21.29
CA GLN A 159 7.10 -11.56 -22.09
C GLN A 159 6.17 -12.77 -22.00
N ALA A 160 6.70 -13.99 -22.09
CA ALA A 160 5.90 -15.21 -21.95
C ALA A 160 5.18 -15.30 -20.58
N ILE A 161 5.86 -14.89 -19.50
CA ILE A 161 5.23 -14.81 -18.17
C ILE A 161 4.08 -13.79 -18.17
N LEU A 162 4.24 -12.64 -18.83
CA LEU A 162 3.18 -11.63 -18.87
C LEU A 162 1.99 -12.04 -19.73
N ASP A 163 2.23 -12.70 -20.85
CA ASP A 163 1.17 -13.22 -21.71
C ASP A 163 0.32 -14.25 -20.94
N GLN A 164 0.96 -15.07 -20.11
CA GLN A 164 0.28 -16.09 -19.33
C GLN A 164 -0.34 -15.57 -18.01
N HIS A 165 0.35 -14.66 -17.31
CA HIS A 165 0.04 -14.31 -15.92
C HIS A 165 -0.11 -12.80 -15.67
N GLY A 166 0.08 -11.93 -16.67
CA GLY A 166 0.11 -10.48 -16.51
C GLY A 166 -1.18 -9.92 -15.87
N TRP A 167 -2.35 -10.39 -16.31
CA TRP A 167 -3.63 -10.01 -15.70
C TRP A 167 -3.78 -10.50 -14.26
N THR A 168 -3.31 -11.72 -13.97
CA THR A 168 -3.30 -12.25 -12.59
C THR A 168 -2.41 -11.41 -11.68
N LEU A 169 -1.20 -11.08 -12.14
CA LEU A 169 -0.26 -10.25 -11.38
C LEU A 169 -0.81 -8.85 -11.14
N ASN A 170 -1.41 -8.22 -12.14
CA ASN A 170 -1.98 -6.88 -12.03
C ASN A 170 -3.15 -6.84 -11.04
N VAL A 171 -4.14 -7.72 -11.21
CA VAL A 171 -5.31 -7.78 -10.31
C VAL A 171 -4.88 -8.14 -8.90
N ALA A 172 -3.99 -9.12 -8.74
CA ALA A 172 -3.45 -9.46 -7.43
C ALA A 172 -2.70 -8.28 -6.79
N ALA A 173 -1.92 -7.51 -7.56
CA ALA A 173 -1.24 -6.32 -7.06
C ALA A 173 -2.21 -5.27 -6.52
N LEU A 174 -3.28 -4.99 -7.27
CA LEU A 174 -4.33 -4.03 -6.88
C LEU A 174 -5.06 -4.48 -5.61
N MET A 175 -5.55 -5.72 -5.59
CA MET A 175 -6.30 -6.24 -4.45
C MET A 175 -5.42 -6.42 -3.21
N ALA A 176 -4.20 -6.92 -3.38
CA ALA A 176 -3.26 -7.07 -2.28
C ALA A 176 -2.82 -5.72 -1.73
N HIS A 177 -2.63 -4.69 -2.56
CA HIS A 177 -2.34 -3.33 -2.09
C HIS A 177 -3.46 -2.78 -1.21
N GLN A 178 -4.71 -2.85 -1.69
CA GLN A 178 -5.88 -2.38 -0.96
C GLN A 178 -6.00 -3.11 0.39
N ARG A 179 -5.94 -4.44 0.37
CA ARG A 179 -6.01 -5.25 1.60
C ARG A 179 -4.84 -4.99 2.54
N TYR A 180 -3.63 -4.87 2.02
CA TYR A 180 -2.44 -4.60 2.82
C TYR A 180 -2.55 -3.25 3.51
N VAL A 181 -2.90 -2.17 2.80
CA VAL A 181 -3.00 -0.83 3.38
C VAL A 181 -4.13 -0.77 4.41
N GLN A 182 -5.27 -1.42 4.16
CA GLN A 182 -6.35 -1.53 5.13
C GLN A 182 -5.88 -2.17 6.44
N LEU A 183 -5.24 -3.34 6.37
CA LEU A 183 -4.74 -4.05 7.55
C LEU A 183 -3.59 -3.29 8.21
N PHE A 184 -2.66 -2.75 7.42
CA PHE A 184 -1.55 -1.94 7.90
C PHE A 184 -2.04 -0.71 8.65
N ASN A 185 -3.09 -0.02 8.19
CA ASN A 185 -3.65 1.12 8.91
C ASN A 185 -4.34 0.67 10.22
N ARG A 186 -5.06 -0.45 10.23
CA ARG A 186 -5.69 -1.00 11.45
C ARG A 186 -4.67 -1.38 12.51
N GLU A 187 -3.55 -1.97 12.08
CA GLU A 187 -2.41 -2.32 12.92
C GLU A 187 -1.70 -1.08 13.51
N PHE A 188 -2.05 0.15 13.12
CA PHE A 188 -1.45 1.37 13.68
C PHE A 188 -1.62 1.44 15.20
N THR A 189 -2.78 1.04 15.74
CA THR A 189 -3.02 1.07 17.19
C THR A 189 -2.10 0.11 17.92
N GLU A 190 -1.89 -1.08 17.36
CA GLU A 190 -0.99 -2.09 17.93
C GLU A 190 0.48 -1.63 17.85
N ARG A 191 0.92 -1.17 16.68
CA ARG A 191 2.31 -0.70 16.45
C ARG A 191 2.71 0.47 17.35
N ASN A 192 1.76 1.32 17.73
CA ASN A 192 2.00 2.49 18.58
C ASN A 192 1.53 2.27 20.04
N HIS A 193 1.22 1.03 20.43
CA HIS A 193 0.80 0.68 21.80
C HIS A 193 -0.36 1.54 22.32
N ILE A 194 -1.34 1.82 21.46
CA ILE A 194 -2.54 2.60 21.81
C ILE A 194 -3.49 1.73 22.61
N THR A 195 -3.71 2.10 23.87
CA THR A 195 -4.66 1.43 24.77
C THR A 195 -6.11 1.67 24.36
N ASP A 196 -7.04 0.82 24.82
CA ASP A 196 -8.49 1.00 24.58
C ASP A 196 -9.00 2.37 25.04
N LYS A 197 -8.50 2.85 26.19
CA LYS A 197 -8.81 4.18 26.72
C LYS A 197 -8.30 5.32 25.84
N GLN A 198 -7.16 5.13 25.17
CA GLN A 198 -6.65 6.10 24.20
C GLN A 198 -7.42 6.01 22.89
N LYS A 199 -7.83 4.81 22.46
CA LYS A 199 -8.66 4.59 21.28
C LYS A 199 -10.02 5.28 21.42
N GLU A 200 -10.68 5.12 22.58
CA GLU A 200 -11.92 5.82 22.92
C GLU A 200 -11.73 7.35 22.89
N LEU A 201 -10.59 7.85 23.39
CA LEU A 201 -10.27 9.28 23.31
C LEU A 201 -10.10 9.75 21.85
N ILE A 202 -9.43 8.97 21.00
CA ILE A 202 -9.27 9.27 19.56
C ILE A 202 -10.63 9.34 18.87
N GLU A 203 -11.53 8.40 19.16
CA GLU A 203 -12.89 8.38 18.63
C GLU A 203 -13.66 9.65 18.99
N LEU A 204 -13.67 10.03 20.27
CA LEU A 204 -14.39 11.22 20.74
C LEU A 204 -13.79 12.52 20.17
N ILE A 205 -12.46 12.60 20.02
CA ILE A 205 -11.80 13.71 19.34
C ILE A 205 -12.19 13.74 17.86
N GLY A 206 -12.22 12.58 17.22
CA GLY A 206 -12.61 12.40 15.83
C GLY A 206 -14.04 12.82 15.53
N LEU A 207 -14.96 12.60 16.48
CA LEU A 207 -16.33 13.10 16.47
C LEU A 207 -16.45 14.61 16.74
N GLY A 208 -15.34 15.31 16.98
CA GLY A 208 -15.29 16.76 17.16
C GLY A 208 -15.65 17.25 18.57
N LEU A 209 -15.76 16.36 19.57
CA LEU A 209 -16.03 16.79 20.94
C LEU A 209 -14.86 17.63 21.48
N GLN A 210 -15.12 18.52 22.43
CA GLN A 210 -14.10 19.33 23.13
C GLN A 210 -13.71 18.69 24.47
N ASP A 211 -12.53 19.02 25.01
CA ASP A 211 -11.99 18.39 26.23
C ASP A 211 -12.97 18.36 27.41
N LYS A 212 -13.76 19.43 27.60
CA LYS A 212 -14.78 19.49 28.66
C LYS A 212 -15.89 18.46 28.43
N ALA A 213 -16.42 18.39 27.20
CA ALA A 213 -17.47 17.43 26.85
C ALA A 213 -16.95 15.97 26.92
N ILE A 214 -15.69 15.75 26.54
CA ILE A 214 -15.04 14.44 26.67
C ILE A 214 -14.88 14.07 28.15
N ALA A 215 -14.39 15.00 28.97
CA ALA A 215 -14.22 14.81 30.41
C ALA A 215 -15.54 14.46 31.09
N ASP A 216 -16.60 15.21 30.78
CA ASP A 216 -17.96 14.96 31.28
C ASP A 216 -18.47 13.58 30.84
N ARG A 217 -18.29 13.22 29.56
CA ARG A 217 -18.72 11.92 29.00
C ARG A 217 -17.98 10.73 29.58
N LEU A 218 -16.68 10.87 29.86
CA LEU A 218 -15.83 9.81 30.42
C LEU A 218 -15.82 9.79 31.95
N GLY A 219 -16.47 10.75 32.62
CA GLY A 219 -16.49 10.85 34.08
C GLY A 219 -15.10 11.14 34.69
N VAL A 220 -14.25 11.91 34.00
CA VAL A 220 -12.89 12.23 34.43
C VAL A 220 -12.65 13.75 34.42
N SER A 221 -11.51 14.20 34.96
CA SER A 221 -11.14 15.63 34.89
C SER A 221 -10.59 16.01 33.52
N VAL A 222 -10.74 17.28 33.13
CA VAL A 222 -10.10 17.85 31.93
C VAL A 222 -8.57 17.67 31.96
N SER A 223 -7.97 17.75 33.15
CA SER A 223 -6.54 17.49 33.34
C SER A 223 -6.16 16.05 32.96
N ALA A 224 -6.98 15.06 33.34
CA ALA A 224 -6.77 13.66 32.97
C ALA A 224 -6.87 13.45 31.45
N ILE A 225 -7.76 14.16 30.76
CA ILE A 225 -7.84 14.14 29.28
C ILE A 225 -6.55 14.68 28.67
N ARG A 226 -6.05 15.82 29.13
CA ARG A 226 -4.80 16.43 28.64
C ARG A 226 -3.59 15.52 28.86
N GLN A 227 -3.51 14.88 30.03
CA GLN A 227 -2.45 13.91 30.29
C GLN A 227 -2.51 12.71 29.33
N ARG A 228 -3.71 12.18 29.07
CA ARG A 228 -3.91 11.08 28.11
C ARG A 228 -3.57 11.50 26.68
N MET A 229 -3.90 12.72 26.27
CA MET A 229 -3.50 13.30 24.97
C MET A 229 -1.99 13.42 24.86
N ASN A 230 -1.30 13.91 25.90
CA ASN A 230 0.16 14.03 25.88
C ASN A 230 0.85 12.67 25.72
N ALA A 231 0.38 11.65 26.45
CA ALA A 231 0.87 10.28 26.28
C ALA A 231 0.61 9.76 24.86
N LEU A 232 -0.55 10.11 24.27
CA LEU A 232 -0.87 9.72 22.90
C LEU A 232 0.03 10.40 21.86
N PHE A 233 0.32 11.70 22.02
CA PHE A 233 1.28 12.41 21.16
C PHE A 233 2.69 11.82 21.27
N GLN A 234 3.13 11.45 22.48
CA GLN A 234 4.41 10.77 22.69
C GLN A 234 4.46 9.41 21.99
N ASN A 235 3.38 8.62 22.07
CA ASN A 235 3.33 7.29 21.47
C ASN A 235 3.21 7.31 19.94
N THR A 236 2.58 8.35 19.37
CA THR A 236 2.23 8.40 17.94
C THR A 236 3.09 9.36 17.12
N GLY A 237 3.80 10.29 17.77
CA GLY A 237 4.55 11.37 17.10
C GLY A 237 3.66 12.48 16.52
N LEU A 238 2.34 12.41 16.69
CA LEU A 238 1.41 13.45 16.25
C LEU A 238 1.55 14.71 17.10
N GLN A 239 1.27 15.86 16.49
CA GLN A 239 1.53 17.18 17.09
C GLN A 239 0.26 17.98 17.36
N SER A 240 -0.89 17.53 16.85
CA SER A 240 -2.12 18.30 16.96
C SER A 240 -3.38 17.45 17.11
N ARG A 241 -4.42 18.09 17.66
CA ARG A 241 -5.76 17.49 17.74
C ARG A 241 -6.35 17.20 16.35
N ALA A 242 -6.08 18.07 15.38
CA ALA A 242 -6.54 17.90 14.01
C ALA A 242 -5.92 16.65 13.38
N GLU A 243 -4.63 16.39 13.64
CA GLU A 243 -3.98 15.15 13.22
C GLU A 243 -4.60 13.91 13.87
N LEU A 244 -5.00 13.97 15.15
CA LEU A 244 -5.70 12.87 15.81
C LEU A 244 -7.07 12.57 15.19
N ALA A 245 -7.82 13.62 14.81
CA ALA A 245 -9.08 13.44 14.12
C ALA A 245 -8.88 12.82 12.72
N ALA A 246 -7.87 13.28 11.97
CA ALA A 246 -7.52 12.71 10.67
C ALA A 246 -7.04 11.25 10.79
N LEU A 247 -6.30 10.92 11.86
CA LEU A 247 -5.89 9.56 12.18
C LEU A 247 -7.11 8.68 12.43
N ALA A 248 -8.09 9.13 13.23
CA ALA A 248 -9.30 8.37 13.57
C ALA A 248 -10.06 7.91 12.31
N MET A 249 -10.18 8.80 11.32
CA MET A 249 -10.71 8.46 9.99
C MET A 249 -9.84 7.43 9.27
N SER A 250 -8.52 7.69 9.19
CA SER A 250 -7.58 6.88 8.38
C SER A 250 -7.43 5.44 8.86
N ILE A 251 -7.62 5.18 10.16
CA ILE A 251 -7.57 3.84 10.75
C ILE A 251 -8.95 3.18 10.90
N GLY A 252 -10.00 3.85 10.41
CA GLY A 252 -11.37 3.33 10.37
C GLY A 252 -12.04 3.22 11.74
N ILE A 253 -11.68 4.07 12.71
CA ILE A 253 -12.42 4.19 13.99
C ILE A 253 -13.74 4.92 13.78
N LEU A 254 -13.74 5.95 12.94
CA LEU A 254 -14.94 6.71 12.61
C LEU A 254 -15.65 6.13 11.39
N PRO A 255 -16.99 6.30 11.30
CA PRO A 255 -17.74 5.97 10.09
C PRO A 255 -17.35 6.88 8.93
N ASP A 256 -17.73 6.49 7.71
CA ASP A 256 -17.54 7.30 6.51
C ASP A 256 -18.30 8.64 6.66
N PRO A 257 -17.63 9.81 6.53
CA PRO A 257 -18.27 11.12 6.65
C PRO A 257 -19.33 11.37 5.58
N PHE A 258 -19.30 10.65 4.46
CA PHE A 258 -20.34 10.72 3.43
C PHE A 258 -21.59 9.93 3.80
N HIS A 259 -21.52 9.05 4.81
CA HIS A 259 -22.66 8.26 5.28
C HIS A 259 -23.01 8.62 6.72
N ARG A 260 -24.02 9.47 6.88
CA ARG A 260 -24.56 9.79 8.21
C ARG A 260 -25.59 8.72 8.61
N PRO A 261 -25.41 8.03 9.76
CA PRO A 261 -26.33 6.96 10.18
C PRO A 261 -27.81 7.38 10.25
N ASP A 262 -28.05 8.66 10.55
CA ASP A 262 -29.40 9.20 10.76
C ASP A 262 -29.98 9.92 9.52
N ALA A 263 -29.27 9.92 8.40
CA ALA A 263 -29.76 10.53 7.15
C ALA A 263 -30.43 9.46 6.27
N PRO A 264 -31.54 9.78 5.58
CA PRO A 264 -32.08 8.91 4.55
C PRO A 264 -30.99 8.61 3.50
N SER A 265 -30.74 7.33 3.23
CA SER A 265 -29.80 6.93 2.18
C SER A 265 -30.48 7.10 0.81
N GLU A 266 -30.33 8.25 0.19
CA GLU A 266 -30.64 8.40 -1.24
C GLU A 266 -29.52 7.72 -2.04
N THR A 267 -29.85 6.57 -2.64
CA THR A 267 -28.93 5.88 -3.55
C THR A 267 -28.86 6.67 -4.86
N LEU A 268 -27.68 7.22 -5.17
CA LEU A 268 -27.41 7.78 -6.48
C LEU A 268 -27.36 6.64 -7.52
N VAL A 269 -28.33 6.64 -8.45
CA VAL A 269 -28.36 5.73 -9.60
C VAL A 269 -28.25 6.59 -10.85
N GLU A 270 -27.07 6.59 -11.47
CA GLU A 270 -26.80 7.26 -12.74
C GLU A 270 -26.82 6.21 -13.86
N ALA A 271 -27.58 6.48 -14.92
CA ALA A 271 -27.63 5.63 -16.11
C ALA A 271 -27.08 6.41 -17.30
N ASP A 272 -25.87 6.06 -17.72
CA ASP A 272 -25.26 6.60 -18.94
C ASP A 272 -25.77 5.83 -20.16
N ILE A 273 -27.01 6.10 -20.56
CA ILE A 273 -27.60 5.55 -21.80
C ILE A 273 -27.08 6.40 -22.96
N PRO A 274 -26.34 5.82 -23.94
CA PRO A 274 -25.92 6.55 -25.12
C PRO A 274 -27.13 7.11 -25.86
N GLU A 275 -27.07 8.37 -26.31
CA GLU A 275 -28.06 8.88 -27.28
C GLU A 275 -27.93 8.07 -28.58
N GLU A 276 -29.07 7.58 -29.10
CA GLU A 276 -29.18 6.75 -30.31
C GLU A 276 -28.71 7.45 -31.59
#